data_AF-A0A1E4PLA0-F1
#
_entry.id   AF-A0A1E4PLA0-F1
#
_cell.length_a   1.000
_cell.length_b   1.000
_cell.length_c   1.000
_cell.angle_alpha   90.00
_cell.angle_beta   90.00
_cell.angle_gamma   90.00
#
_symmetry.space_group_name_H-M   'P 1'
#
loop_
_entity.id
_entity.type
_entity.pdbx_description
1 polymer ?
#
loop_
_entity_poly.entity_id
_entity_poly.type
_entity_poly.pdbx_seq_one_letter_code
_entity_poly.pdbx_strand_id
1 'polypeptide(L)'
;MITLRNLPGQSLLQLQGNTVSSVRGDALARVDGPTLRNHDGARLAHVEGDRIFLAPEQPSLQLAGDRLLTHSGLAVATVDGGTATEKALLGAAFLLLCSDG
;
A
#
# COMPACT_ATOMS: atom_id res chain seq x y z
N MET A 1 4.84 -10.53 8.82
CA MET A 1 4.00 -10.48 7.61
C MET A 1 2.99 -9.38 7.82
N ILE A 2 2.81 -8.51 6.83
CA ILE A 2 1.89 -7.37 6.89
C ILE A 2 0.77 -7.68 5.90
N THR A 3 -0.47 -7.39 6.25
CA THR A 3 -1.63 -7.76 5.43
C THR A 3 -2.57 -6.59 5.27
N LEU A 4 -2.93 -6.30 4.03
CA LEU A 4 -3.97 -5.35 3.69
C LEU A 4 -5.27 -6.09 3.43
N ARG A 5 -6.36 -5.55 3.99
CA ARG A 5 -7.72 -6.09 3.87
C ARG A 5 -8.66 -5.02 3.35
N ASN A 6 -9.67 -5.44 2.60
CA ASN A 6 -10.81 -4.57 2.32
C ASN A 6 -11.65 -4.33 3.60
N LEU A 7 -12.63 -3.44 3.55
CA LEU A 7 -13.49 -3.14 4.71
C LEU A 7 -14.27 -4.37 5.24
N PRO A 8 -14.76 -5.29 4.39
CA PRO A 8 -15.29 -6.58 4.85
C PRO A 8 -14.29 -7.51 5.56
N GLY A 9 -12.99 -7.22 5.54
CA GLY A 9 -11.95 -8.00 6.22
C GLY A 9 -11.25 -9.07 5.36
N GLN A 10 -11.58 -9.15 4.06
CA GLN A 10 -10.91 -10.06 3.13
C GLN A 10 -9.51 -9.55 2.83
N SER A 11 -8.52 -10.43 2.94
CA SER A 11 -7.13 -10.12 2.58
C SER A 11 -7.01 -9.91 1.08
N LEU A 12 -6.26 -8.89 0.68
CA LEU A 12 -6.03 -8.54 -0.73
C LEU A 12 -4.55 -8.64 -1.09
N LEU A 13 -3.70 -8.02 -0.27
CA LEU A 13 -2.26 -7.97 -0.47
C LEU A 13 -1.52 -8.31 0.82
N GLN A 14 -0.30 -8.79 0.65
CA GLN A 14 0.62 -9.05 1.73
C GLN A 14 1.99 -8.43 1.42
N LEU A 15 2.70 -8.02 2.48
CA LEU A 15 4.09 -7.62 2.41
C LEU A 15 4.92 -8.57 3.29
N GLN A 16 5.90 -9.22 2.66
CA GLN A 16 6.86 -10.11 3.30
C GLN A 16 8.28 -9.67 2.93
N GLY A 17 9.04 -9.22 3.93
CA GLY A 17 10.31 -8.53 3.70
C GLY A 17 10.08 -7.32 2.79
N ASN A 18 10.71 -7.32 1.63
CA ASN A 18 10.61 -6.25 0.64
C ASN A 18 9.68 -6.57 -0.53
N THR A 19 8.89 -7.66 -0.47
CA THR A 19 8.03 -8.09 -1.59
C THR A 19 6.57 -7.90 -1.25
N VAL A 20 5.86 -7.18 -2.11
CA VAL A 20 4.40 -7.11 -2.11
C VAL A 20 3.86 -8.21 -3.00
N SER A 21 2.91 -8.98 -2.49
CA SER A 21 2.28 -10.08 -3.21
C SER A 21 0.76 -10.11 -3.07
N SER A 22 0.10 -10.74 -4.04
CA SER A 22 -1.31 -11.10 -3.93
C SER A 22 -1.53 -12.16 -2.84
N VAL A 23 -2.78 -12.36 -2.40
CA VAL A 23 -3.11 -13.50 -1.50
C VAL A 23 -2.81 -14.88 -2.10
N ARG A 24 -2.61 -14.98 -3.42
CA ARG A 24 -2.20 -16.22 -4.09
C ARG A 24 -0.68 -16.41 -4.13
N GLY A 25 0.08 -15.43 -3.66
CA GLY A 25 1.55 -15.47 -3.61
C GLY A 25 2.24 -14.89 -4.83
N ASP A 26 1.50 -14.34 -5.80
CA ASP A 26 2.10 -13.68 -6.97
C ASP A 26 2.83 -12.41 -6.51
N ALA A 27 4.13 -12.31 -6.77
CA ALA A 27 4.88 -11.08 -6.49
C ALA A 27 4.46 -9.99 -7.48
N LEU A 28 4.09 -8.81 -6.96
CA LEU A 28 3.55 -7.71 -7.77
C LEU A 28 4.45 -6.46 -7.78
N ALA A 29 5.14 -6.21 -6.67
CA ALA A 29 5.99 -5.04 -6.50
C ALA A 29 7.04 -5.27 -5.41
N ARG A 30 8.01 -4.37 -5.33
CA ARG A 30 9.05 -4.35 -4.29
C ARG A 30 9.06 -3.04 -3.51
N VAL A 31 9.41 -3.15 -2.24
CA VAL A 31 9.65 -2.03 -1.33
C VAL A 31 11.15 -1.75 -1.24
N ASP A 32 11.52 -0.49 -1.39
CA ASP A 32 12.86 0.04 -1.22
C ASP A 32 12.80 1.30 -0.36
N GLY A 33 13.04 1.12 0.94
CA GLY A 33 12.83 2.14 1.96
C GLY A 33 11.39 2.69 1.90
N PRO A 34 11.19 4.01 1.74
CA PRO A 34 9.87 4.62 1.64
C PRO A 34 9.27 4.58 0.22
N THR A 35 9.80 3.76 -0.69
CA THR A 35 9.42 3.75 -2.11
C THR A 35 8.87 2.40 -2.53
N LEU A 36 7.79 2.40 -3.31
CA LEU A 36 7.26 1.23 -4.01
C LEU A 36 7.76 1.22 -5.45
N ARG A 37 8.24 0.07 -5.93
CA ARG A 37 8.77 -0.10 -7.28
C ARG A 37 8.16 -1.31 -7.99
N ASN A 38 8.06 -1.24 -9.31
CA ASN A 38 7.70 -2.40 -10.14
C ASN A 38 8.88 -3.38 -10.30
N HIS A 39 8.69 -4.44 -11.07
CA HIS A 39 9.72 -5.45 -11.32
C HIS A 39 10.95 -4.91 -12.06
N ASP A 40 10.79 -3.88 -12.89
CA ASP A 40 11.88 -3.21 -13.61
C ASP A 40 12.64 -2.19 -12.75
N GLY A 41 12.20 -1.97 -11.50
CA GLY A 41 12.81 -1.03 -10.57
C GLY A 41 12.34 0.41 -10.73
N ALA A 42 11.38 0.68 -11.61
CA ALA A 42 10.75 1.98 -11.76
C ALA A 42 9.89 2.30 -10.53
N ARG A 43 9.96 3.55 -10.05
CA ARG A 43 9.15 4.02 -8.93
C ARG A 43 7.69 4.09 -9.34
N LEU A 44 6.84 3.42 -8.55
CA LEU A 44 5.39 3.48 -8.66
C LEU A 44 4.77 4.45 -7.67
N ALA A 45 5.28 4.49 -6.44
CA ALA A 45 4.77 5.34 -5.37
C ALA A 45 5.86 5.67 -4.33
N HIS A 46 5.60 6.68 -3.51
CA HIS A 46 6.43 7.05 -2.37
C HIS A 46 5.55 7.42 -1.16
N VAL A 47 6.12 7.27 0.04
CA VAL A 47 5.46 7.59 1.30
C VAL A 47 6.26 8.63 2.07
N GLU A 48 5.60 9.69 2.52
CA GLU A 48 6.17 10.69 3.42
C GLU A 48 5.32 10.75 4.69
N GLY A 49 5.85 10.20 5.80
CA GLY A 49 5.10 10.09 7.04
C GLY A 49 3.87 9.20 6.88
N ASP A 50 2.69 9.80 7.06
CA ASP A 50 1.39 9.15 6.90
C ASP A 50 0.76 9.36 5.51
N ARG A 51 1.43 10.08 4.60
CA ARG A 51 0.91 10.43 3.28
C ARG A 51 1.45 9.51 2.20
N ILE A 52 0.58 9.09 1.30
CA ILE A 52 0.88 8.17 0.20
C ILE A 52 0.77 8.92 -1.12
N PHE A 53 1.82 8.89 -1.93
CA PHE A 53 1.91 9.61 -3.20
C PHE A 53 2.07 8.63 -4.36
N LEU A 54 1.07 8.57 -5.24
CA LEU A 54 1.18 7.88 -6.54
C LEU A 54 1.73 8.81 -7.63
N ALA A 55 1.59 10.12 -7.43
CA ALA A 55 2.11 11.17 -8.29
C ALA A 55 2.71 12.31 -7.42
N PRO A 56 3.59 13.16 -7.97
CA PRO A 56 4.36 14.13 -7.18
C PRO A 56 3.55 15.23 -6.51
N GLU A 57 2.35 15.55 -7.03
CA GLU A 57 1.70 16.83 -6.68
C GLU A 57 0.75 16.73 -5.49
N GLN A 58 0.07 15.59 -5.29
CA GLN A 58 -0.95 15.46 -4.25
C GLN A 58 -0.98 14.05 -3.65
N PRO A 59 -1.14 13.91 -2.32
CA PRO A 59 -1.29 12.61 -1.69
C PRO A 59 -2.59 11.96 -2.14
N SER A 60 -2.49 10.70 -2.55
CA SER A 60 -3.63 9.89 -3.01
C SER A 60 -4.38 9.28 -1.83
N LEU A 61 -3.67 8.92 -0.76
CA LEU A 61 -4.22 8.39 0.50
C LEU A 61 -3.46 8.91 1.71
N GLN A 62 -4.08 8.77 2.88
CA GLN A 62 -3.48 8.94 4.19
C GLN A 62 -3.61 7.65 5.02
N LEU A 63 -2.58 7.30 5.78
CA LEU A 63 -2.62 6.24 6.77
C LEU A 63 -2.95 6.82 8.15
N ALA A 64 -4.09 6.43 8.72
CA ALA A 64 -4.46 6.77 10.09
C ALA A 64 -4.48 5.50 10.96
N GLY A 65 -3.38 5.25 11.67
CA GLY A 65 -3.16 4.01 12.40
C GLY A 65 -3.09 2.82 11.46
N ASP A 66 -4.15 2.03 11.44
CA ASP A 66 -4.29 0.84 10.58
C ASP A 66 -5.23 1.08 9.39
N ARG A 67 -5.77 2.28 9.22
CA ARG A 67 -6.78 2.58 8.19
C ARG A 67 -6.17 3.41 7.07
N LEU A 68 -6.44 3.01 5.83
CA LEU A 68 -6.14 3.80 4.65
C LEU A 68 -7.35 4.66 4.31
N LEU A 69 -7.14 5.97 4.25
CA LEU A 69 -8.17 6.98 4.09
C LEU A 69 -7.96 7.76 2.78
N THR A 70 -9.06 8.09 2.09
CA THR A 70 -9.07 9.09 1.01
C THR A 70 -8.86 10.50 1.57
N HIS A 71 -8.67 11.48 0.68
CA HIS A 71 -8.62 12.90 1.05
C HIS A 71 -9.88 13.41 1.78
N SER A 72 -11.03 12.74 1.61
CA SER A 72 -12.28 13.04 2.30
C SER A 72 -12.44 12.32 3.65
N GLY A 73 -11.44 11.55 4.07
CA GLY A 73 -11.46 10.77 5.32
C GLY A 73 -12.21 9.43 5.22
N LEU A 74 -12.65 9.02 4.03
CA LEU A 74 -13.31 7.73 3.84
C LEU A 74 -12.28 6.61 3.89
N ALA A 75 -12.52 5.61 4.73
CA ALA A 75 -11.67 4.42 4.78
C ALA A 75 -11.90 3.53 3.55
N VAL A 76 -10.81 3.07 2.92
CA VAL A 76 -10.86 2.17 1.75
C VAL A 76 -10.34 0.78 2.07
N ALA A 77 -9.43 0.67 3.05
CA ALA A 77 -8.82 -0.60 3.45
C ALA A 77 -8.23 -0.48 4.86
N THR A 78 -7.91 -1.62 5.46
CA THR A 78 -7.15 -1.71 6.70
C THR A 78 -5.84 -2.47 6.47
N VAL A 79 -4.81 -2.13 7.23
CA VAL A 79 -3.50 -2.79 7.17
C VAL A 79 -3.05 -3.19 8.56
N ASP A 80 -2.81 -4.48 8.74
CA ASP A 80 -2.38 -5.07 10.00
C ASP A 80 -0.88 -5.42 9.99
N GLY A 81 -0.22 -5.15 11.12
CA GLY A 81 1.20 -5.37 11.34
C GLY A 81 2.15 -4.38 10.66
N GLY A 82 3.43 -4.44 11.02
CA GLY A 82 4.48 -3.60 10.43
C GLY A 82 4.49 -2.14 10.89
N THR A 83 5.41 -1.38 10.31
CA THR A 83 5.59 0.05 10.52
C THR A 83 4.58 0.86 9.71
N ALA A 84 4.39 2.14 10.08
CA ALA A 84 3.53 3.06 9.31
C ALA A 84 3.95 3.15 7.83
N THR A 85 5.25 3.21 7.56
CA THR A 85 5.77 3.26 6.18
C THR A 85 5.43 2.01 5.40
N GLU A 86 5.63 0.83 5.98
CA GLU A 86 5.28 -0.44 5.31
C GLU A 86 3.78 -0.57 5.06
N LYS A 87 2.95 -0.15 6.02
CA LYS A 87 1.49 -0.12 5.86
C LYS A 87 1.06 0.82 4.74
N ALA A 88 1.64 2.02 4.71
CA ALA A 88 1.36 3.02 3.70
C ALA A 88 1.78 2.55 2.29
N LEU A 89 2.93 1.89 2.18
CA LEU A 89 3.41 1.30 0.92
C LEU A 89 2.50 0.17 0.43
N LEU A 90 2.00 -0.66 1.33
CA LEU A 90 1.03 -1.69 0.97
C LEU A 90 -0.32 -1.06 0.52
N GLY A 91 -0.70 0.08 1.11
CA GLY A 91 -1.82 0.90 0.65
C GLY A 91 -1.61 1.50 -0.73
N ALA A 92 -0.40 1.99 -1.03
CA ALA A 92 -0.04 2.46 -2.36
C ALA A 92 -0.15 1.32 -3.40
N ALA A 93 0.34 0.13 -3.04
CA ALA A 93 0.25 -1.05 -3.88
C ALA A 93 -1.20 -1.43 -4.17
N PHE A 94 -2.10 -1.36 -3.18
CA PHE A 94 -3.53 -1.61 -3.38
C PHE A 94 -4.15 -0.69 -4.44
N LEU A 95 -3.82 0.61 -4.41
CA LEU A 95 -4.34 1.55 -5.42
C LEU A 95 -3.77 1.36 -6.83
N LEU A 96 -2.56 0.82 -6.94
CA LEU A 96 -1.91 0.67 -8.25
C LEU A 96 -2.18 -0.69 -8.89
N LEU A 97 -2.47 -1.70 -8.08
CA LEU A 97 -2.44 -3.11 -8.51
C LEU A 97 -3.76 -3.82 -8.27
N CYS A 98 -4.70 -3.22 -7.55
CA CYS A 98 -5.98 -3.86 -7.19
C CYS A 98 -7.23 -3.01 -7.44
N SER A 99 -7.13 -1.69 -7.65
CA SER A 99 -8.31 -0.83 -7.85
C SER A 99 -8.76 -0.62 -9.30
N ASP A 100 -8.07 -1.20 -10.29
CA ASP A 100 -8.48 -1.21 -11.71
C ASP A 100 -9.25 -2.51 -12.08
N GLY A 101 -10.25 -2.88 -11.29
CA GLY A 101 -11.12 -4.05 -11.52
C GLY A 101 -12.58 -3.67 -11.74
#